data_AF-A0A2S6T1D4-F1
#
_entry.id   AF-A0A2S6T1D4-F1
#
_cell.length_a   1.000
_cell.length_b   1.000
_cell.length_c   1.000
_cell.angle_alpha   90.00
_cell.angle_beta   90.00
_cell.angle_gamma   90.00
#
_symmetry.space_group_name_H-M   'P 1'
#
loop_
_entity.id
_entity.type
_entity.pdbx_description
1 polymer ?
#
loop_
_entity_poly.entity_id
_entity_poly.type
_entity_poly.pdbx_seq_one_letter_code
_entity_poly.pdbx_strand_id
1 'polypeptide(L)'
;MFDWKKPTVEMLGRWQPWHKGHTELFKRALEKTGQVCIMYRDVGGVDAGVEGQGDNPFEFEDVKKNINSALSNLGYQEGKEYIVIKVPNIIDISYGRGVGYSFSEHDLGEEIHKISATNIRKDLRSKGKLE
;
A
#
# COMPACT_ATOMS: atom_id res chain seq x y z
N MET A 1 15.10 12.89 7.04
CA MET A 1 15.02 11.64 7.83
C MET A 1 13.62 11.59 8.42
N PHE A 2 13.00 10.41 8.41
CA PHE A 2 11.66 10.15 8.92
C PHE A 2 11.63 10.41 10.43
N ASP A 3 10.61 11.13 10.90
CA ASP A 3 10.50 11.53 12.30
C ASP A 3 9.25 10.89 12.93
N TRP A 4 9.46 9.88 13.76
CA TRP A 4 8.38 9.12 14.42
C TRP A 4 7.46 9.97 15.32
N LYS A 5 7.84 11.21 15.65
CA LYS A 5 7.01 12.13 16.46
C LYS A 5 6.17 13.08 15.63
N LYS A 6 6.40 13.19 14.32
CA LYS A 6 5.62 14.09 13.45
C LYS A 6 4.28 13.46 13.05
N PRO A 7 3.26 14.30 12.75
CA PRO A 7 2.05 13.84 12.08
C PRO A 7 2.41 12.98 10.86
N THR A 8 1.73 11.84 10.71
CA THR A 8 2.02 10.83 9.70
C THR A 8 0.72 10.29 9.16
N VAL A 9 0.60 10.16 7.84
CA VAL A 9 -0.52 9.42 7.26
C VAL A 9 -0.17 7.94 7.21
N GLU A 10 -1.10 7.09 7.61
CA GLU A 10 -1.04 5.65 7.42
C GLU A 10 -1.63 5.25 6.06
N MET A 11 -0.97 4.34 5.37
CA MET A 11 -1.53 3.60 4.24
C MET A 11 -1.47 2.10 4.54
N LEU A 12 -2.60 1.48 4.86
CA LEU A 12 -2.71 0.04 5.10
C LEU A 12 -3.19 -0.69 3.85
N GLY A 13 -2.52 -1.77 3.47
CA GLY A 13 -2.93 -2.56 2.30
C GLY A 13 -2.20 -3.88 2.15
N ARG A 14 -2.69 -4.70 1.21
CA ARG A 14 -2.04 -5.96 0.79
C ARG A 14 -0.94 -5.72 -0.24
N TRP A 15 -1.12 -4.71 -1.10
CA TRP A 15 -0.17 -4.31 -2.13
C TRP A 15 0.23 -5.44 -3.10
N GLN A 16 -0.74 -6.22 -3.58
CA GLN A 16 -0.54 -7.44 -4.37
C GLN A 16 -0.88 -7.29 -5.87
N PRO A 17 -0.11 -6.57 -6.71
CA PRO A 17 1.13 -5.84 -6.44
C PRO A 17 0.91 -4.33 -6.17
N TRP A 18 1.99 -3.61 -5.84
CA TRP A 18 2.01 -2.15 -5.91
C TRP A 18 1.80 -1.68 -7.36
N HIS A 19 1.03 -0.60 -7.57
CA HIS A 19 0.71 -0.09 -8.90
C HIS A 19 0.47 1.43 -8.87
N LYS A 20 0.28 2.04 -10.05
CA LYS A 20 0.16 3.50 -10.22
C LYS A 20 -0.93 4.12 -9.33
N GLY A 21 -2.09 3.47 -9.18
CA GLY A 21 -3.11 3.94 -8.23
C GLY A 21 -2.62 4.07 -6.79
N HIS A 22 -1.84 3.11 -6.29
CA HIS A 22 -1.23 3.20 -4.96
C HIS A 22 -0.20 4.34 -4.88
N THR A 23 0.55 4.59 -5.96
CA THR A 23 1.47 5.73 -6.04
C THR A 23 0.74 7.08 -5.98
N GLU A 24 -0.41 7.22 -6.64
CA GLU A 24 -1.21 8.46 -6.56
C GLU A 24 -1.85 8.64 -5.18
N LEU A 25 -2.30 7.55 -4.55
CA LEU A 25 -2.73 7.57 -3.15
C LEU A 25 -1.60 8.03 -2.22
N PHE A 26 -0.39 7.51 -2.42
CA PHE A 26 0.81 7.92 -1.67
C PHE A 26 1.10 9.41 -1.79
N LYS A 27 1.02 10.00 -3.00
CA LYS A 27 1.24 11.44 -3.18
C LYS A 27 0.25 12.28 -2.39
N ARG A 28 -1.04 11.93 -2.43
CA ARG A 28 -2.09 12.61 -1.66
C ARG A 28 -1.90 12.46 -0.15
N ALA A 29 -1.45 11.28 0.30
CA ALA A 29 -1.10 11.04 1.70
C ALA A 29 0.10 11.90 2.13
N LEU A 30 1.14 11.97 1.28
CA LEU A 30 2.35 12.74 1.54
C LEU A 30 2.06 14.25 1.62
N GLU A 31 1.19 14.79 0.77
CA GLU A 31 0.79 16.19 0.79
C GLU A 31 0.16 16.64 2.12
N LYS A 32 -0.47 15.72 2.87
CA LYS A 32 -1.13 16.05 4.14
C LYS A 32 -0.16 16.32 5.28
N THR A 33 0.92 15.54 5.38
CA THR A 33 1.79 15.53 6.58
C THR A 33 3.29 15.60 6.27
N GLY A 34 3.67 15.45 5.01
CA GLY A 34 5.07 15.39 4.58
C GLY A 34 5.77 14.06 4.86
N GLN A 35 5.10 13.09 5.52
CA GLN A 35 5.60 11.73 5.68
C GLN A 35 4.48 10.69 5.78
N VAL A 36 4.74 9.48 5.28
CA VAL A 36 3.75 8.38 5.20
C VAL A 36 4.31 7.07 5.77
N CYS A 37 3.51 6.38 6.58
CA CYS A 37 3.79 5.01 6.98
C CYS A 37 2.99 4.04 6.09
N ILE A 38 3.67 3.30 5.23
CA ILE A 38 3.04 2.30 4.36
C ILE A 38 3.10 0.95 5.07
N MET A 39 1.93 0.44 5.46
CA MET A 39 1.78 -0.82 6.18
C MET A 39 1.37 -1.94 5.21
N TYR A 40 2.19 -2.98 5.12
CA TYR A 40 1.87 -4.22 4.41
C TYR A 40 1.20 -5.22 5.36
N ARG A 41 -0.03 -5.63 5.04
CA ARG A 41 -0.71 -6.75 5.67
C ARG A 41 -0.01 -8.05 5.27
N ASP A 42 0.45 -8.83 6.23
CA ASP A 42 1.14 -10.09 6.01
C ASP A 42 0.18 -11.18 5.50
N VAL A 43 -0.03 -11.23 4.19
CA VAL A 43 -0.98 -12.13 3.50
C VAL A 43 -0.34 -12.94 2.37
N GLY A 44 0.99 -12.96 2.30
CA GLY A 44 1.73 -13.72 1.28
C GLY A 44 1.33 -15.20 1.32
N GLY A 45 0.94 -15.74 0.17
CA GLY A 45 0.57 -17.15 0.01
C GLY A 45 -0.72 -17.60 0.72
N VAL A 46 -1.48 -16.70 1.35
CA VAL A 46 -2.70 -17.05 2.10
C VAL A 46 -3.89 -16.18 1.69
N ASP A 47 -5.11 -16.64 1.99
CA ASP A 47 -6.29 -15.80 1.86
C ASP A 47 -6.29 -14.68 2.92
N ALA A 48 -6.69 -13.47 2.51
CA ALA A 48 -6.66 -12.30 3.39
C ALA A 48 -7.85 -12.23 4.37
N GLY A 49 -8.71 -13.23 4.43
CA GLY A 49 -9.88 -13.30 5.31
C GLY A 49 -11.06 -12.45 4.84
N VAL A 50 -11.02 -11.96 3.59
CA VAL A 50 -12.07 -11.15 2.97
C VAL A 50 -12.36 -11.76 1.61
N GLU A 51 -13.65 -11.94 1.30
CA GLU A 51 -14.08 -12.54 0.04
C GLU A 51 -13.44 -11.84 -1.18
N GLY A 52 -12.93 -12.64 -2.13
CA GLY A 52 -12.23 -12.13 -3.31
C GLY A 52 -10.78 -11.69 -3.06
N GLN A 53 -10.23 -11.93 -1.87
CA GLN A 53 -8.86 -11.55 -1.49
C GLN A 53 -7.90 -12.74 -1.30
N GLY A 54 -8.14 -13.85 -2.00
CA GLY A 54 -7.30 -15.06 -1.96
C GLY A 54 -6.03 -15.04 -2.82
N ASP A 55 -5.90 -14.10 -3.75
CA ASP A 55 -4.78 -14.04 -4.71
C ASP A 55 -3.69 -13.06 -4.24
N ASN A 56 -2.79 -13.55 -3.39
CA ASN A 56 -1.70 -12.79 -2.77
C ASN A 56 -0.33 -13.46 -3.00
N PRO A 57 0.23 -13.35 -4.22
CA PRO A 57 1.42 -14.11 -4.61
C PRO A 57 2.76 -13.51 -4.16
N PHE A 58 2.78 -12.27 -3.65
CA PHE A 58 4.00 -11.58 -3.28
C PHE A 58 4.21 -11.57 -1.77
N GLU A 59 5.43 -11.89 -1.34
CA GLU A 59 5.83 -11.76 0.06
C GLU A 59 6.22 -10.32 0.42
N PHE A 60 6.41 -10.05 1.71
CA PHE A 60 6.74 -8.70 2.19
C PHE A 60 7.94 -8.08 1.46
N GLU A 61 9.02 -8.84 1.24
CA GLU A 61 10.23 -8.32 0.61
C GLU A 61 10.01 -7.94 -0.86
N ASP A 62 9.18 -8.69 -1.59
CA ASP A 62 8.81 -8.37 -2.97
C ASP A 62 7.96 -7.10 -3.03
N VAL A 63 6.95 -7.01 -2.15
CA VAL A 63 6.09 -5.84 -2.04
C VAL A 63 6.92 -4.61 -1.68
N LYS A 64 7.78 -4.70 -0.66
CA LYS A 64 8.65 -3.61 -0.23
C LYS A 64 9.57 -3.15 -1.35
N LYS A 65 10.21 -4.09 -2.06
CA LYS A 65 11.06 -3.79 -3.22
C LYS A 65 10.29 -3.07 -4.32
N ASN A 66 9.07 -3.50 -4.61
CA ASN A 66 8.21 -2.89 -5.63
C ASN A 66 7.80 -1.46 -5.25
N ILE A 67 7.42 -1.23 -3.99
CA ILE A 67 7.12 0.10 -3.45
C ILE A 67 8.35 1.00 -3.57
N ASN A 68 9.50 0.55 -3.05
CA ASN A 68 10.72 1.33 -3.05
C ASN A 68 11.16 1.70 -4.46
N SER A 69 11.06 0.77 -5.41
CA SER A 69 11.40 1.01 -6.81
C SER A 69 10.44 2.00 -7.47
N ALA A 70 9.13 1.89 -7.22
CA ALA A 70 8.13 2.79 -7.77
C ALA A 70 8.28 4.23 -7.25
N LEU A 71 8.56 4.38 -5.94
CA LEU A 71 8.67 5.69 -5.29
C LEU A 71 10.04 6.34 -5.50
N SER A 72 11.13 5.56 -5.54
CA SER A 72 12.47 6.10 -5.84
C SER A 72 12.59 6.64 -7.26
N ASN A 73 11.92 6.00 -8.23
CA ASN A 73 11.82 6.50 -9.61
C ASN A 73 11.12 7.88 -9.70
N LEU A 74 10.40 8.29 -8.66
CA LEU A 74 9.77 9.61 -8.55
C LEU A 74 10.55 10.58 -7.64
N GLY A 75 11.72 10.16 -7.14
CA GLY A 75 12.57 10.98 -6.27
C GLY A 75 12.23 10.91 -4.78
N TYR A 76 11.34 10.02 -4.36
CA TYR A 76 11.05 9.80 -2.94
C TYR A 76 11.98 8.76 -2.32
N GLN A 77 12.34 8.95 -1.05
CA GLN A 77 13.29 8.10 -0.36
C GLN A 77 12.67 7.45 0.89
N GLU A 78 12.82 6.12 1.01
CA GLU A 78 12.49 5.40 2.24
C GLU A 78 13.39 5.90 3.39
N GLY A 79 12.81 6.12 4.57
CA GLY A 79 13.48 6.75 5.70
C GLY A 79 13.54 8.28 5.62
N LYS A 80 12.87 8.91 4.64
CA LYS A 80 12.67 10.36 4.58
C LYS A 80 11.20 10.72 4.37
N GLU A 81 10.64 10.46 3.19
CA GLU A 81 9.22 10.73 2.91
C GLU A 81 8.31 9.58 3.33
N TYR A 82 8.84 8.36 3.42
CA TYR A 82 8.05 7.20 3.82
C TYR A 82 8.86 6.12 4.52
N ILE A 83 8.15 5.21 5.18
CA ILE A 83 8.67 3.92 5.63
C ILE A 83 7.72 2.81 5.18
N VAL A 84 8.25 1.60 4.97
CA VAL A 84 7.44 0.41 4.71
C VAL A 84 7.61 -0.58 5.85
N ILE A 85 6.51 -0.89 6.55
CA ILE A 85 6.50 -1.83 7.68
C ILE A 85 5.58 -3.02 7.41
N LYS A 86 5.94 -4.18 7.94
CA LYS A 86 5.10 -5.37 7.95
C LYS A 86 4.21 -5.35 9.19
N VAL A 87 2.92 -5.59 9.00
CA VAL A 87 1.92 -5.72 10.06
C VAL A 87 1.14 -7.03 9.88
N PRO A 88 0.48 -7.55 10.93
CA PRO A 88 -0.44 -8.68 10.79
C PRO A 88 -1.54 -8.40 9.75
N ASN A 89 -2.30 -9.43 9.40
CA ASN A 89 -3.44 -9.29 8.51
C ASN A 89 -4.61 -8.50 9.17
N ILE A 90 -4.46 -7.18 9.28
CA ILE A 90 -5.44 -6.27 9.88
C ILE A 90 -6.64 -6.14 8.93
N ILE A 91 -7.79 -6.64 9.37
CA ILE A 91 -9.06 -6.63 8.63
C ILE A 91 -10.09 -5.65 9.18
N ASP A 92 -9.88 -5.14 10.38
CA ASP A 92 -10.77 -4.22 11.08
C ASP A 92 -9.95 -3.15 11.79
N ILE A 93 -10.42 -1.90 11.73
CA ILE A 93 -9.84 -0.77 12.47
C ILE A 93 -10.95 -0.20 13.36
N SER A 94 -11.01 -0.71 14.58
CA SER A 94 -11.92 -0.23 15.61
C SER A 94 -11.35 0.99 16.34
N TYR A 95 -12.17 2.02 16.54
CA TYR A 95 -11.76 3.26 17.21
C TYR A 95 -12.84 3.81 18.16
N GLY A 96 -12.37 4.48 19.22
CA GLY A 96 -13.23 5.08 20.25
C GLY A 96 -13.48 6.58 20.04
N ARG A 97 -14.15 7.21 21.02
CA ARG A 97 -14.33 8.67 21.03
C ARG A 97 -13.00 9.37 21.33
N GLY A 98 -12.69 10.43 20.59
CA GLY A 98 -11.55 11.30 20.88
C GLY A 98 -10.17 10.72 20.53
N VAL A 99 -10.10 9.81 19.55
CA VAL A 99 -8.85 9.13 19.15
C VAL A 99 -7.80 10.02 18.48
N GLY A 100 -8.16 11.26 18.10
CA GLY A 100 -7.20 12.24 17.58
C GLY A 100 -6.73 12.01 16.15
N TYR A 101 -7.34 11.08 15.41
CA TYR A 101 -7.10 10.86 13.98
C TYR A 101 -8.41 10.82 13.18
N SER A 102 -8.29 10.93 11.87
CA SER A 102 -9.41 10.88 10.91
C SER A 102 -9.23 9.72 9.93
N PHE A 103 -10.35 9.25 9.38
CA PHE A 103 -10.36 8.40 8.19
C PHE A 103 -10.64 9.26 6.97
N SER A 104 -9.93 9.01 5.88
CA SER A 104 -10.13 9.69 4.61
C SER A 104 -10.15 8.67 3.48
N GLU A 105 -11.28 8.60 2.79
CA GLU A 105 -11.35 7.92 1.51
C GLU A 105 -10.92 8.90 0.41
N HIS A 106 -10.04 8.45 -0.48
CA HIS A 106 -9.56 9.25 -1.61
C HIS A 106 -10.11 8.67 -2.90
N ASP A 107 -11.04 9.38 -3.55
CA ASP A 107 -11.46 9.04 -4.90
C ASP A 107 -10.36 9.45 -5.90
N LEU A 108 -9.69 8.46 -6.48
CA LEU A 108 -8.61 8.66 -7.44
C LEU A 108 -9.13 8.90 -8.87
N GLY A 109 -10.44 8.84 -9.10
CA GLY A 109 -11.07 8.99 -10.40
C GLY A 109 -11.06 7.70 -11.24
N GLU A 110 -11.98 7.63 -12.20
CA GLU A 110 -12.28 6.40 -12.96
C GLU A 110 -11.06 5.79 -13.69
N GLU A 111 -10.20 6.63 -14.27
CA GLU A 111 -9.01 6.17 -15.00
C GLU A 111 -7.99 5.44 -14.10
N ILE A 112 -7.89 5.85 -12.84
CA ILE A 112 -7.01 5.19 -11.87
C ILE A 112 -7.69 3.93 -11.33
N HIS A 113 -9.00 3.94 -11.13
CA HIS A 113 -9.77 2.74 -10.72
C HIS A 113 -9.68 1.60 -11.74
N LYS A 114 -9.48 1.91 -13.03
CA LYS A 114 -9.21 0.90 -14.09
C LYS A 114 -7.90 0.14 -13.89
N ILE A 115 -6.96 0.69 -13.12
CA ILE A 115 -5.70 0.02 -12.77
C ILE A 115 -6.00 -0.97 -11.65
N SER A 116 -6.33 -2.20 -12.04
CA SER A 116 -6.67 -3.29 -11.12
C SER A 116 -5.48 -4.20 -10.89
N ALA A 117 -5.11 -4.38 -9.62
CA ALA A 117 -4.12 -5.39 -9.20
C ALA A 117 -4.45 -6.79 -9.76
N THR A 118 -5.73 -7.14 -9.87
CA THR A 118 -6.18 -8.41 -10.45
C THR A 118 -5.80 -8.53 -11.92
N ASN A 119 -5.98 -7.48 -12.72
CA ASN A 119 -5.59 -7.49 -14.13
C ASN A 119 -4.06 -7.56 -14.28
N ILE A 120 -3.32 -6.89 -13.39
CA ILE A 120 -1.85 -6.95 -13.38
C ILE A 120 -1.39 -8.37 -13.07
N ARG A 121 -1.94 -9.05 -12.06
CA ARG A 121 -1.58 -10.44 -11.75
C ARG A 121 -1.89 -11.38 -12.92
N LYS A 122 -3.03 -11.20 -13.59
CA LYS A 122 -3.37 -11.96 -14.81
C LYS A 122 -2.34 -11.76 -15.93
N ASP A 123 -1.90 -10.53 -16.16
CA ASP A 123 -0.87 -10.20 -17.16
C ASP A 123 0.52 -10.77 -16.79
N LEU A 124 0.87 -10.78 -15.50
CA LEU A 124 2.12 -11.40 -15.05
C LEU A 124 2.12 -12.92 -15.29
N ARG A 125 0.99 -13.59 -15.04
CA ARG A 125 0.83 -15.04 -15.33
C ARG A 125 0.87 -15.33 -16.82
N SER A 126 0.19 -14.54 -17.65
CA SER A 126 0.24 -14.72 -19.12
C SER A 126 1.65 -14.54 -19.70
N LYS A 127 2.49 -13.76 -19.01
CA LYS A 127 3.91 -13.55 -19.36
C LYS A 127 4.87 -14.54 -18.67
N GLY A 128 4.38 -15.50 -17.88
CA GLY A 128 5.20 -16.46 -17.14
C GLY A 128 6.08 -15.83 -16.06
N LYS A 129 5.73 -14.63 -15.57
CA LYS A 129 6.44 -13.91 -14.51
C LYS A 129 5.85 -14.16 -13.12
N LEU A 130 4.75 -14.88 -13.07
CA LEU A 130 4.04 -15.29 -11.88
C LEU A 130 3.47 -16.68 -12.15
N GLU A 131 3.57 -17.57 -11.16
CA GLU A 131 2.98 -18.92 -11.23
C GLU A 131 1.44 -18.90 -11.14
#